data_AF-M0GF88-F1
#
_entry.id   AF-M0GF88-F1
#
_cell.length_a   1.000
_cell.length_b   1.000
_cell.length_c   1.000
_cell.angle_alpha   90.00
_cell.angle_beta   90.00
_cell.angle_gamma   90.00
#
_symmetry.space_group_name_H-M   'P 1'
#
loop_
_entity.id
_entity.type
_entity.pdbx_description
1 polymer ?
#
loop_
_entity_poly.entity_id
_entity_poly.type
_entity_poly.pdbx_seq_one_letter_code
_entity_poly.pdbx_strand_id
1 'polypeptide(L)' 'MVAYREERDTERVVANVAALLEVRGDVDTVLTAATYVEDHGFTPFDALHLVESDGDTIVSSDETYESFAPRLDLKAVEDE' A
#
# COMPACT_ATOMS: atom_id res chain seq x y z
N MET A 1 5.82 10.10 3.36
CA MET A 1 5.27 9.46 4.56
C MET A 1 6.27 9.61 5.69
N VAL A 2 6.02 10.54 6.61
CA VAL A 2 6.90 10.78 7.77
C VAL A 2 6.69 9.70 8.83
N ALA A 3 5.45 9.25 9.06
CA ALA A 3 5.16 8.20 10.05
C ALA A 3 5.95 6.91 9.78
N TYR A 4 5.82 6.33 8.58
CA TYR A 4 6.60 5.18 8.13
C TYR A 4 8.13 5.35 8.30
N ARG A 5 8.69 6.49 7.85
CA ARG A 5 10.14 6.73 7.89
C ARG A 5 10.69 6.94 9.30
N GLU A 6 9.85 7.44 10.20
CA GLU A 6 10.21 7.74 11.58
C GLU A 6 9.77 6.61 12.54
N GLU A 7 9.47 5.42 12.01
CA GLU A 7 9.05 4.23 12.77
C GLU A 7 7.90 4.52 13.74
N ARG A 8 6.96 5.37 13.31
CA ARG A 8 5.72 5.61 14.02
C ARG A 8 4.64 4.72 13.48
N ASP A 9 3.73 4.36 14.37
CA ASP A 9 2.45 3.69 14.07
C ASP A 9 1.67 4.47 12.99
N THR A 10 1.83 4.03 11.74
CA THR A 10 1.34 4.67 10.53
C THR A 10 -0.18 4.62 10.50
N GLU A 11 -0.77 3.47 10.81
CA GLU A 11 -2.23 3.31 10.90
C GLU A 11 -2.83 4.36 11.85
N ARG A 12 -2.32 4.42 13.09
CA ARG A 12 -2.85 5.36 14.09
C ARG A 12 -2.60 6.81 13.71
N VAL A 13 -1.46 7.14 13.11
CA VAL A 13 -1.20 8.51 12.64
C VAL A 13 -2.17 8.91 11.54
N VAL A 14 -2.38 8.05 10.54
CA VAL A 14 -3.31 8.31 9.44
C VAL A 14 -4.74 8.43 9.94
N ALA A 15 -5.18 7.53 10.82
CA ALA A 15 -6.52 7.59 11.43
C ALA A 15 -6.75 8.89 12.20
N ASN A 16 -5.77 9.34 12.99
CA ASN A 16 -5.86 10.62 13.70
C ASN A 16 -5.92 11.81 12.75
N VAL A 17 -5.14 11.80 11.67
CA VAL A 17 -5.17 12.85 10.65
C VAL A 17 -6.54 12.93 9.96
N ALA A 18 -7.10 11.78 9.56
CA ALA A 18 -8.41 11.69 8.95
C ALA A 18 -9.53 12.20 9.87
N ALA A 19 -9.40 12.01 11.19
CA ALA A 19 -10.37 12.50 12.17
C ALA A 19 -10.27 14.01 12.46
N LEU A 20 -9.08 14.61 12.28
CA LEU A 20 -8.80 15.98 12.70
C LEU A 20 -8.76 16.99 11.55
N LEU A 21 -8.53 16.54 10.32
CA LEU A 21 -8.33 17.39 9.16
C LEU A 21 -9.21 16.95 8.00
N GLU A 22 -9.64 17.91 7.18
CA GLU A 22 -10.22 17.59 5.88
C GLU A 22 -9.10 17.11 4.95
N VAL A 23 -9.16 15.83 4.58
CA VAL A 23 -8.24 15.21 3.63
C VAL A 23 -8.95 15.09 2.29
N ARG A 24 -8.30 15.54 1.22
CA ARG A 24 -8.82 15.43 -0.14
C ARG A 24 -8.46 14.09 -0.74
N GLY A 25 -9.43 13.44 -1.38
CA GLY A 25 -9.26 12.16 -2.04
C GLY A 25 -9.94 11.03 -1.28
N ASP A 26 -9.59 9.79 -1.62
CA ASP A 26 -10.12 8.61 -0.96
C ASP A 26 -9.34 8.32 0.32
N VAL A 27 -9.94 8.67 1.45
CA VAL A 27 -9.34 8.49 2.78
C VAL A 27 -9.42 7.04 3.22
N ASP A 28 -10.46 6.31 2.83
CA ASP A 28 -10.66 4.93 3.24
C ASP A 28 -9.57 4.05 2.61
N THR A 29 -9.26 4.25 1.33
CA THR A 29 -8.13 3.56 0.68
C THR A 29 -6.80 3.85 1.38
N VAL A 30 -6.55 5.09 1.78
CA VAL A 30 -5.30 5.44 2.49
C VAL A 30 -5.25 4.82 3.89
N LEU A 31 -6.38 4.74 4.57
CA LEU A 31 -6.50 4.11 5.89
C LEU A 31 -6.22 2.60 5.77
N THR A 32 -6.82 1.93 4.78
CA THR A 32 -6.56 0.52 4.50
C THR A 32 -5.11 0.29 4.10
N ALA A 33 -4.51 1.14 3.26
CA ALA A 33 -3.09 1.02 2.92
C ALA A 33 -2.20 1.15 4.16
N ALA A 34 -2.56 2.00 5.13
CA ALA A 34 -1.80 2.15 6.37
C ALA A 34 -1.75 0.87 7.22
N THR A 35 -2.78 0.01 7.17
CA THR A 35 -2.74 -1.29 7.88
C THR A 35 -1.71 -2.22 7.23
N TYR A 36 -1.58 -2.23 5.91
CA TYR A 36 -0.54 -3.03 5.23
C TYR A 36 0.89 -2.55 5.50
N VAL A 37 1.07 -1.25 5.72
CA VAL A 37 2.36 -0.69 6.15
C VAL A 37 2.74 -1.23 7.54
N GLU A 38 1.81 -1.20 8.50
CA GLU A 38 2.08 -1.62 9.87
C GLU A 38 2.16 -3.14 10.03
N ASP A 39 1.19 -3.88 9.49
CA ASP A 39 1.05 -5.31 9.74
C ASP A 39 1.91 -6.17 8.82
N HIS A 40 2.27 -5.64 7.64
CA HIS A 40 2.92 -6.41 6.57
C HIS A 40 4.23 -5.77 6.08
N GLY A 41 4.64 -4.64 6.65
CA GLY A 41 5.94 -4.01 6.35
C GLY A 41 6.04 -3.42 4.94
N PHE A 42 4.91 -3.23 4.26
CA PHE A 42 4.89 -2.61 2.94
C PHE A 42 5.45 -1.19 3.01
N THR A 43 6.11 -0.75 1.94
CA THR A 43 6.27 0.69 1.78
C THR A 43 4.90 1.31 1.51
N PRO A 44 4.69 2.57 1.88
CA PRO A 44 3.40 3.25 1.69
C PRO A 44 2.81 3.20 0.28
N PHE A 45 3.66 3.32 -0.74
CA PHE A 45 3.18 3.30 -2.12
C PHE A 45 2.92 1.88 -2.59
N ASP A 46 3.64 0.88 -2.07
CA ASP A 46 3.34 -0.51 -2.36
C ASP A 46 2.01 -0.94 -1.74
N ALA A 47 1.75 -0.53 -0.49
CA ALA A 47 0.48 -0.75 0.17
C ALA A 47 -0.69 -0.08 -0.58
N LEU A 48 -0.51 1.18 -1.00
CA LEU A 48 -1.52 1.87 -1.79
C LEU A 48 -1.75 1.17 -3.13
N HIS A 49 -0.68 0.75 -3.81
CA HIS A 49 -0.79 0.03 -5.07
C HIS A 49 -1.56 -1.29 -4.90
N LEU A 50 -1.31 -2.03 -3.83
CA LEU A 50 -2.04 -3.25 -3.49
C LEU A 50 -3.54 -2.99 -3.28
N VAL A 51 -3.88 -1.99 -2.47
CA VAL A 51 -5.28 -1.66 -2.16
C VAL A 51 -6.02 -1.18 -3.41
N GLU A 52 -5.41 -0.30 -4.19
CA GLU A 52 -5.98 0.23 -5.44
C GLU A 52 -6.13 -0.84 -6.53
N SER A 53 -5.34 -1.91 -6.46
CA SER A 53 -5.49 -3.04 -7.39
C SER A 53 -6.74 -3.87 -7.09
N ASP A 54 -7.35 -3.76 -5.90
CA ASP A 54 -8.63 -4.41 -5.54
C ASP A 54 -8.70 -5.91 -5.91
N GLY A 55 -7.57 -6.62 -5.75
CA GLY A 55 -7.45 -8.05 -6.08
C GLY A 55 -7.19 -8.38 -7.56
N ASP A 56 -7.11 -7.38 -8.45
CA ASP A 56 -6.64 -7.55 -9.81
C ASP A 56 -5.17 -8.01 -9.86
N THR A 57 -4.76 -8.50 -11.04
CA THR A 57 -3.38 -8.96 -11.23
C THR A 57 -2.41 -7.79 -11.18
N ILE A 58 -1.49 -7.83 -10.21
CA ILE A 58 -0.43 -6.85 -10.05
C ILE A 58 0.72 -7.20 -11.00
N VAL A 59 1.06 -6.27 -11.88
CA VAL A 59 2.23 -6.38 -12.76
C VAL A 59 3.42 -5.76 -12.04
N SER A 60 4.27 -6.60 -11.45
CA SER A 60 5.39 -6.13 -10.64
C SER A 60 6.55 -7.12 -10.66
N SER A 61 7.77 -6.60 -10.52
CA SER A 61 8.98 -7.41 -10.31
C SER A 61 9.26 -7.69 -8.83
N ASP A 62 8.47 -7.12 -7.94
CA ASP A 62 8.54 -7.30 -6.49
C ASP A 62 7.67 -8.49 -6.07
N GLU A 63 8.29 -9.46 -5.40
CA GLU A 63 7.66 -10.71 -4.98
C GLU A 63 6.78 -10.55 -3.72
N THR A 64 6.88 -9.41 -3.01
CA THR A 64 6.10 -9.13 -1.80
C THR A 64 4.59 -9.19 -2.02
N TYR A 65 4.12 -8.93 -3.24
CA TYR A 65 2.69 -8.97 -3.61
C TYR A 65 2.11 -10.39 -3.72
N GLU A 66 2.93 -11.43 -3.91
CA GLU A 66 2.45 -12.80 -4.22
C GLU A 66 1.54 -13.40 -3.14
N SER A 67 1.68 -12.94 -1.89
CA SER A 67 0.86 -13.39 -0.77
C SER A 67 -0.49 -12.65 -0.64
N PHE A 68 -0.73 -11.63 -1.46
CA PHE A 68 -1.86 -10.72 -1.32
C PHE A 68 -2.72 -10.61 -2.58
N ALA A 69 -2.13 -10.71 -3.77
CA ALA A 69 -2.83 -10.65 -5.05
C ALA A 69 -2.13 -11.52 -6.11
N PRO A 70 -2.82 -11.93 -7.19
CA PRO A 70 -2.16 -12.53 -8.34
C PRO A 70 -1.06 -11.60 -8.87
N ARG A 71 0.13 -12.13 -9.13
CA ARG A 71 1.27 -11.34 -9.64
C ARG A 71 1.69 -11.83 -11.02
N LEU A 72 1.81 -10.91 -11.97
CA LEU A 72 2.53 -11.13 -13.22
C LEU A 72 3.96 -10.61 -13.06
N ASP A 73 4.93 -11.52 -13.14
CA ASP A 73 6.33 -11.19 -12.94
C ASP A 73 6.92 -10.44 -14.13
N LEU A 74 7.16 -9.14 -13.96
CA LEU A 74 7.77 -8.29 -14.98
C LEU A 74 9.13 -8.80 -15.46
N LYS A 75 9.90 -9.50 -14.61
CA LYS A 75 11.21 -10.05 -15.01
C LYS A 75 11.11 -11.24 -15.95
N ALA A 76 9.95 -11.90 -16.00
CA ALA A 76 9.69 -13.06 -16.83
C ALA A 76 9.04 -12.71 -18.18
N VAL A 77 8.67 -11.44 -18.39
CA VAL A 77 8.12 -10.95 -19.64
C VAL A 77 9.28 -10.64 -20.59
N GLU A 78 9.33 -11.32 -21.73
CA GLU A 78 10.23 -10.94 -22.83
C GLU A 78 9.61 -9.77 -23.60
N ASP A 79 10.39 -8.72 -23.89
CA ASP A 79 9.96 -7.62 -24.77
C ASP A 79 9.68 -8.17 -26.17
N GLU A 80 8.49 -7.90 -26.74
CA GLU A 80 8.09 -8.29 -28.10
C GLU A 80 8.89 -7.61 -29.21
#